data_AF-A0A4P5W832-F1
#
_entry.id   AF-A0A4P5W832-F1
#
_cell.length_a   1.000
_cell.length_b   1.000
_cell.length_c   1.000
_cell.angle_alpha   90.00
_cell.angle_beta   90.00
_cell.angle_gamma   90.00
#
_symmetry.space_group_name_H-M   'P 1'
#
loop_
_entity.id
_entity.type
_entity.pdbx_description
1 polymer ?
#
loop_
_entity_poly.entity_id
_entity_poly.type
_entity_poly.pdbx_seq_one_letter_code
_entity_poly.pdbx_strand_id
1 'polypeptide(L)'
;MAERLGIVYTPVEVVDFIIHSADDALKQEFGVGLTDEGVHILDPFTGTGTFMVRLLQSGLIQAEDLARKYQKELHANEIILLAYYIAAINIEETYHDLSQRDYEPFQGIVLTDTFQISRR
;
A
#
# COMPACT_ATOMS: atom_id res chain seq x y z
N MET A 1 12.11 -6.29 -30.01
CA MET A 1 11.23 -5.27 -29.39
C MET A 1 10.47 -5.94 -28.26
N ALA A 2 11.10 -6.14 -27.11
CA ALA A 2 10.37 -6.22 -25.86
C ALA A 2 10.20 -4.76 -25.45
N GLU A 3 9.02 -4.18 -25.65
CA GLU A 3 8.68 -2.90 -25.04
C GLU A 3 9.05 -2.99 -23.56
N ARG A 4 9.80 -2.01 -23.05
CA ARG A 4 10.04 -1.88 -21.61
C ARG A 4 8.66 -1.95 -20.97
N LEU A 5 8.37 -2.98 -20.18
CA LEU A 5 7.05 -3.25 -19.57
C LEU A 5 6.48 -2.08 -18.73
N GLY A 6 7.20 -0.95 -18.62
CA GLY A 6 6.76 0.25 -17.92
C GLY A 6 6.83 0.14 -16.41
N ILE A 7 7.30 -0.99 -15.87
CA ILE A 7 7.41 -1.22 -14.43
C ILE A 7 8.65 -0.48 -13.92
N VAL A 8 8.40 0.54 -13.10
CA VAL A 8 9.43 1.33 -12.44
C VAL A 8 9.57 0.84 -11.00
N TYR A 9 10.80 0.55 -10.60
CA TYR A 9 11.12 0.24 -9.22
C TYR A 9 11.57 1.51 -8.51
N THR A 10 10.78 1.97 -7.55
CA THR A 10 11.13 3.11 -6.70
C THR A 10 12.21 2.67 -5.69
N PRO A 11 13.32 3.42 -5.54
CA PRO A 11 14.32 3.11 -4.51
C PRO A 11 13.68 3.05 -3.12
N VAL A 12 14.04 2.03 -2.34
CA VAL A 12 13.43 1.76 -1.03
C VAL A 12 13.64 2.94 -0.08
N GLU A 13 14.81 3.56 -0.12
CA GLU A 13 15.17 4.70 0.73
C GLU A 13 14.25 5.90 0.50
N VAL A 14 13.79 6.10 -0.75
CA VAL A 14 12.85 7.17 -1.10
C VAL A 14 11.45 6.85 -0.58
N VAL A 15 11.02 5.60 -0.73
CA VAL A 15 9.72 5.12 -0.24
C VAL A 15 9.64 5.25 1.28
N ASP A 16 10.67 4.75 1.98
CA ASP A 16 10.75 4.80 3.43
C ASP A 16 10.76 6.25 3.93
N PHE A 17 11.52 7.14 3.27
CA PHE A 17 11.51 8.56 3.62
C PHE A 17 10.12 9.18 3.51
N ILE A 18 9.38 8.91 2.43
CA ILE A 18 8.03 9.46 2.24
C ILE A 18 7.07 8.94 3.31
N ILE A 19 7.11 7.63 3.60
CA ILE A 19 6.23 7.01 4.59
C ILE A 19 6.43 7.61 5.98
N HIS A 20 7.67 7.72 6.44
CA HIS A 20 7.97 8.33 7.75
C HIS A 20 7.63 9.82 7.76
N SER A 21 7.93 10.54 6.68
CA SER A 21 7.59 11.97 6.58
C SER A 21 6.08 12.21 6.61
N ALA A 22 5.28 11.32 6.01
CA ALA A 22 3.83 11.40 6.03
C ALA A 22 3.26 11.18 7.44
N ASP A 23 3.78 10.18 8.17
CA ASP A 23 3.39 9.92 9.55
C ASP A 23 3.77 11.07 10.49
N ASP A 24 4.99 11.62 10.35
CA ASP A 24 5.44 12.78 11.11
C ASP A 24 4.55 14.01 10.85
N ALA A 25 4.23 14.27 9.58
CA ALA A 25 3.33 15.37 9.21
C ALA A 25 1.91 15.18 9.77
N LEU A 26 1.38 13.96 9.75
CA LEU A 26 0.07 13.66 10.33
C LEU A 26 0.06 13.93 11.84
N LYS A 27 1.10 13.49 12.55
CA LYS A 27 1.23 13.69 14.00
C LYS A 27 1.35 15.16 14.35
N GLN A 28 2.16 15.90 13.59
CA GLN A 28 2.41 17.32 13.85
C GLN A 28 1.17 18.19 13.58
N GLU A 29 0.49 17.97 12.46
CA GLU A 29 -0.56 18.88 11.99
C GLU A 29 -1.96 18.45 12.43
N PHE A 30 -2.19 17.16 12.69
CA PHE A 30 -3.52 16.61 12.98
C PHE A 30 -3.59 15.80 14.27
N GLY A 31 -2.46 15.49 14.91
CA GLY A 31 -2.42 14.72 16.16
C GLY A 31 -2.79 13.24 16.00
N VAL A 32 -2.73 12.71 14.78
CA VAL A 32 -2.98 11.30 14.43
C VAL A 32 -1.79 10.72 13.67
N GLY A 33 -1.61 9.40 13.68
CA GLY A 33 -0.59 8.68 12.90
C GLY A 33 -1.20 7.77 11.84
N LEU A 34 -0.34 7.19 11.00
CA LEU A 34 -0.76 6.26 9.94
C LEU A 34 -1.45 5.00 10.49
N THR A 35 -1.18 4.61 11.73
CA THR A 35 -1.85 3.48 12.40
C THR A 35 -3.28 3.78 12.86
N ASP A 36 -3.63 5.05 13.06
CA ASP A 36 -4.86 5.40 13.79
C ASP A 36 -6.14 5.08 13.01
N GLU A 37 -7.23 4.80 13.72
CA GLU A 37 -8.53 4.50 13.12
C GLU A 37 -9.08 5.68 12.32
N GLY A 38 -9.62 5.38 11.13
CA GLY A 38 -10.16 6.40 10.23
C GLY A 38 -9.11 7.11 9.36
N VAL A 39 -7.82 6.78 9.50
CA VAL A 39 -6.77 7.24 8.59
C VAL A 39 -6.61 6.25 7.43
N HIS A 40 -7.24 6.55 6.29
CA HIS A 40 -7.17 5.72 5.09
C HIS A 40 -5.94 6.09 4.24
N ILE A 41 -5.18 5.09 3.80
CA ILE A 41 -4.02 5.25 2.90
C ILE A 41 -4.38 4.72 1.52
N LEU A 42 -4.18 5.56 0.50
CA LEU A 42 -4.38 5.21 -0.90
C LEU A 42 -3.08 5.39 -1.68
N ASP A 43 -2.65 4.32 -2.35
CA ASP A 43 -1.64 4.36 -3.40
C ASP A 43 -2.32 4.24 -4.78
N PRO A 44 -2.54 5.36 -5.48
CA PRO A 44 -3.31 5.36 -6.73
C PRO A 44 -2.56 4.75 -7.93
N PHE A 45 -1.25 4.47 -7.79
CA PHE A 45 -0.38 3.96 -8.86
C PHE A 45 0.62 2.95 -8.27
N THR A 46 0.09 1.84 -7.74
CA THR A 46 0.86 1.02 -6.81
C THR A 46 2.02 0.26 -7.44
N GLY A 47 2.05 0.11 -8.77
CA GLY A 47 3.09 -0.60 -9.48
C GLY A 47 3.20 -2.02 -8.95
N THR A 48 4.34 -2.36 -8.33
CA THR A 48 4.57 -3.66 -7.71
C THR A 48 4.22 -3.72 -6.22
N GLY A 49 3.49 -2.73 -5.69
CA GLY A 49 3.02 -2.68 -4.30
C GLY A 49 4.05 -2.14 -3.30
N THR A 50 5.13 -1.50 -3.77
CA THR A 50 6.29 -1.15 -2.90
C THR A 50 5.89 -0.25 -1.74
N PHE A 51 5.06 0.78 -1.95
CA PHE A 51 4.62 1.66 -0.86
C PHE A 51 3.82 0.90 0.21
N MET A 52 2.93 -0.01 -0.20
CA MET A 52 2.12 -0.82 0.71
C MET A 52 3.00 -1.80 1.51
N VAL A 53 3.89 -2.52 0.83
CA VAL A 53 4.84 -3.45 1.46
C VAL A 53 5.72 -2.71 2.48
N ARG A 54 6.31 -1.57 2.08
CA ARG A 54 7.17 -0.79 2.96
C ARG A 54 6.41 -0.18 4.12
N LEU A 55 5.15 0.24 3.92
CA LEU A 55 4.30 0.73 5.01
C LEU A 55 4.04 -0.37 6.05
N LEU A 56 3.67 -1.57 5.61
CA LEU A 56 3.47 -2.71 6.51
C LEU A 56 4.75 -3.08 7.26
N GLN A 57 5.92 -3.00 6.60
CA GLN A 57 7.23 -3.33 7.20
C GLN A 57 7.88 -2.19 8.00
N SER A 58 7.34 -0.98 7.95
CA SER A 58 7.94 0.22 8.54
C SER A 58 7.98 0.22 10.07
N GLY A 59 7.11 -0.57 10.71
CA GLY A 59 6.86 -0.50 12.15
C GLY A 59 5.97 0.68 12.58
N LEU A 60 5.44 1.47 11.63
CA LEU A 60 4.49 2.56 11.94
C LEU A 60 3.07 2.06 12.20
N ILE A 61 2.66 0.96 11.58
CA ILE A 61 1.39 0.28 11.86
C ILE A 61 1.56 -0.62 13.07
N GLN A 62 0.80 -0.37 14.13
CA GLN A 62 0.82 -1.18 15.35
C GLN A 62 0.26 -2.59 15.08
N ALA A 63 0.76 -3.59 15.80
CA ALA A 63 0.40 -4.99 15.56
C ALA A 63 -1.10 -5.25 15.80
N GLU A 64 -1.68 -4.58 16.79
CA GLU A 64 -3.11 -4.61 17.11
C GLU A 64 -3.99 -3.99 16.02
N ASP A 65 -3.46 -3.03 15.26
CA ASP A 65 -4.17 -2.30 14.20
C ASP A 65 -4.00 -2.95 12.81
N LEU A 66 -2.98 -3.78 12.65
CA LEU A 66 -2.55 -4.35 11.37
C LEU A 66 -3.70 -4.97 10.58
N ALA A 67 -4.51 -5.81 11.23
CA ALA A 67 -5.65 -6.47 10.58
C ALA A 67 -6.73 -5.47 10.12
N ARG A 68 -7.04 -4.46 10.93
CA ARG A 68 -8.00 -3.40 10.57
C ARG A 68 -7.49 -2.60 9.38
N LYS A 69 -6.22 -2.19 9.43
CA LYS A 69 -5.57 -1.43 8.35
C LYS A 69 -5.62 -2.20 7.04
N TYR A 70 -5.10 -3.42 7.05
CA TYR A 70 -5.03 -4.29 5.88
C TYR A 70 -6.41 -4.54 5.25
N GLN A 71 -7.43 -4.84 6.08
CA GLN A 71 -8.74 -5.23 5.56
C GLN A 71 -9.63 -4.06 5.14
N LYS A 72 -9.41 -2.84 5.67
CA LYS A 72 -10.40 -1.74 5.54
C LYS A 72 -9.82 -0.38 5.14
N GLU A 73 -8.56 -0.12 5.42
CA GLU A 73 -8.01 1.25 5.37
C GLU A 73 -6.79 1.40 4.47
N LEU A 74 -6.24 0.30 3.94
CA LEU A 74 -5.23 0.32 2.90
C LEU A 74 -5.88 0.09 1.53
N HIS A 75 -5.56 0.97 0.57
CA HIS A 75 -6.15 0.99 -0.76
C HIS A 75 -5.04 1.13 -1.80
N ALA A 76 -5.11 0.37 -2.88
CA ALA A 76 -4.12 0.40 -3.95
C ALA A 76 -4.80 0.28 -5.32
N ASN A 77 -4.41 1.10 -6.27
CA ASN A 77 -4.87 0.97 -7.65
C ASN A 77 -3.70 0.71 -8.59
N GLU A 78 -3.93 -0.09 -9.62
CA GLU A 78 -3.00 -0.27 -10.72
C GLU A 78 -3.76 -0.45 -12.03
N ILE A 79 -3.22 0.06 -13.13
CA ILE A 79 -3.81 -0.05 -14.47
C ILE A 79 -3.21 -1.23 -15.26
N ILE A 80 -1.96 -1.59 -14.98
CA ILE A 80 -1.24 -2.67 -15.67
C ILE A 80 -1.50 -4.01 -14.97
N LEU A 81 -2.16 -4.94 -15.66
CA LEU A 81 -2.56 -6.25 -15.12
C LEU A 81 -1.40 -7.05 -14.48
N LEU A 82 -0.22 -7.06 -15.11
CA LEU A 82 0.93 -7.79 -14.55
C LEU A 82 1.43 -7.15 -13.26
N ALA A 83 1.51 -5.82 -13.20
CA ALA A 83 1.95 -5.09 -12.02
C ALA A 83 0.93 -5.26 -10.88
N TYR A 84 -0.36 -5.21 -11.20
CA TYR A 84 -1.46 -5.51 -10.27
C TYR A 84 -1.28 -6.87 -9.58
N TYR A 85 -1.02 -7.94 -10.33
CA TYR A 85 -0.82 -9.26 -9.72
C TYR A 85 0.43 -9.33 -8.85
N ILE A 86 1.52 -8.70 -9.27
CA ILE A 86 2.76 -8.63 -8.48
C ILE A 86 2.49 -7.87 -7.17
N ALA A 87 1.80 -6.73 -7.23
CA ALA A 87 1.43 -5.95 -6.06
C ALA A 87 0.55 -6.75 -5.10
N ALA A 88 -0.51 -7.40 -5.59
CA ALA A 88 -1.38 -8.22 -4.77
C ALA A 88 -0.60 -9.30 -4.00
N ILE A 89 0.23 -10.08 -4.70
CA ILE A 89 1.04 -11.15 -4.10
C ILE A 89 2.02 -10.60 -3.07
N ASN A 90 2.74 -9.51 -3.39
CA ASN A 90 3.71 -8.93 -2.48
C ASN A 90 3.04 -8.40 -1.20
N ILE A 91 1.89 -7.74 -1.32
CA ILE A 91 1.16 -7.19 -0.18
C ILE A 91 0.59 -8.30 0.70
N GLU A 92 0.00 -9.33 0.08
CA GLU A 92 -0.57 -10.49 0.76
C GLU A 92 0.49 -11.29 1.51
N GLU A 93 1.64 -11.56 0.88
CA GLU A 93 2.74 -12.27 1.50
C GLU A 93 3.30 -11.48 2.69
N THR A 94 3.52 -10.18 2.53
CA THR A 94 4.06 -9.35 3.61
C THR A 94 3.10 -9.28 4.79
N TYR A 95 1.80 -9.22 4.54
CA TYR A 95 0.80 -9.30 5.61
C TYR A 95 0.76 -10.68 6.27
N HIS A 96 0.86 -11.76 5.50
CA HIS A 96 0.91 -13.12 6.04
C HIS A 96 2.10 -13.29 7.01
N ASP A 97 3.28 -12.83 6.59
CA ASP A 97 4.51 -12.86 7.39
C ASP A 97 4.40 -12.02 8.68
N LEU A 98 3.78 -10.85 8.63
CA LEU A 98 3.64 -9.97 9.80
C LEU A 98 2.51 -10.42 10.75
N SER A 99 1.40 -10.92 10.22
CA SER A 99 0.23 -11.29 11.01
C SER A 99 0.35 -12.66 11.66
N GLN A 100 1.18 -13.56 11.12
CA GLN A 100 1.31 -14.96 11.55
C GLN A 100 -0.05 -15.71 11.56
N ARG A 101 -0.97 -15.29 10.68
CA ARG A 101 -2.30 -15.88 10.48
C ARG A 101 -2.33 -16.69 9.19
N ASP A 102 -3.44 -17.39 8.97
CA ASP A 102 -3.72 -17.99 7.66
C ASP A 102 -3.72 -16.92 6.56
N TYR A 103 -3.43 -17.35 5.33
CA TYR A 103 -3.46 -16.48 4.15
C TYR A 103 -4.81 -15.76 4.02
N GLU A 104 -4.76 -14.45 3.84
CA GLU A 104 -5.92 -13.61 3.57
C GLU A 104 -5.65 -12.73 2.33
N PRO A 105 -6.52 -12.77 1.30
CA PRO A 105 -6.35 -11.95 0.10
C PRO A 105 -6.50 -10.45 0.39
N PHE A 106 -5.73 -9.61 -0.29
CA PHE A 106 -5.75 -8.17 -0.09
C PHE A 106 -6.92 -7.54 -0.86
N GLN A 107 -8.04 -7.31 -0.17
CA GLN A 107 -9.25 -6.74 -0.78
C GLN A 107 -9.14 -5.26 -1.16
N GLY A 108 -8.07 -4.58 -0.73
CA GLY A 108 -7.84 -3.15 -0.98
C GLY A 108 -7.23 -2.82 -2.34
N ILE A 109 -6.81 -3.82 -3.13
CA ILE A 109 -6.24 -3.59 -4.47
C ILE A 109 -7.29 -3.63 -5.57
N VAL A 110 -7.24 -2.68 -6.50
CA VAL A 110 -8.18 -2.55 -7.62
C VAL A 110 -7.44 -2.40 -8.95
N LEU A 111 -7.83 -3.19 -9.95
CA LEU A 111 -7.37 -3.03 -11.33
C LEU A 111 -8.22 -1.96 -12.02
N THR A 112 -7.70 -0.74 -12.13
CA THR A 112 -8.44 0.41 -12.65
C THR A 112 -7.53 1.50 -13.19
N ASP A 113 -8.06 2.34 -14.08
CA ASP A 113 -7.50 3.67 -14.34
C ASP A 113 -8.01 4.64 -13.26
N THR A 114 -7.13 5.02 -12.33
CA THR A 114 -7.46 5.95 -11.23
C THR A 114 -8.06 7.27 -11.73
N PHE A 115 -7.69 7.74 -12.93
CA PHE A 115 -8.24 8.99 -13.48
C PHE A 115 -9.65 8.86 -14.06
N GLN A 116 -10.16 7.65 -14.26
CA GLN A 116 -11.48 7.38 -14.85
C GLN A 116 -12.54 6.96 -13.82
N ILE A 117 -12.18 6.79 -12.54
CA ILE A 117 -13.08 6.29 -11.48
C ILE A 117 -14.37 7.12 -11.34
N SER A 118 -14.32 8.42 -11.65
CA SER A 118 -15.45 9.35 -11.49
C SER A 118 -16.25 9.61 -12.77
N ARG A 119 -15.85 9.08 -13.93
CA ARG A 119 -16.59 9.29 -15.19
C ARG A 119 -17.72 8.26 -15.31
N ARG A 120 -18.94 8.72 -15.07
CA ARG A 120 -20.16 8.05 -15.52
C ARG A 120 -20.44 8.36 -16.99
#